data_AF-A0A938ATD3-F1
#
_entry.id   AF-A0A938ATD3-F1
#
_cell.length_a   1.000
_cell.length_b   1.000
_cell.length_c   1.000
_cell.angle_alpha   90.00
_cell.angle_beta   90.00
_cell.angle_gamma   90.00
#
_symmetry.space_group_name_H-M   'P 1'
#
loop_
_entity.id
_entity.type
_entity.pdbx_description
1 polymer ?
#
loop_
_entity_poly.entity_id
_entity_poly.type
_entity_poly.pdbx_seq_one_letter_code
_entity_poly.pdbx_strand_id
1 'polypeptide(L)'
;MVQFYVQTMPLGDAKFNDYAYLDLLNPDAVRAFLDSTHEVYAQAVGDEAPSRPPFRVVRRDGASEEFGQTVPGIFTDEPCALFYGRRWPGQPMVLPWTGDFPEYFRSRTGYDLLPHLPSLFFDVGDFHRLRYDYWRAITERFLTAFTRQYYAWCEAHHLAYTGHYMCEDSLLEQIRWLGAAMPHYAYMHFPGVDKLGRLINSEQGTVLTIKQLDSVVCQMGKERALCENYGCAGQDFAHTGRKWLGDWAYVLGINLNNPHLALYSMRGERKRDYPANLFYQQPWWPENRLIA
;
A
#
# COMPACT_ATOMS: atom_id res chain seq x y z
N MET A 1 -5.91 23.09 30.66
CA MET A 1 -6.16 23.71 29.35
C MET A 1 -5.65 22.74 28.30
N VAL A 2 -6.50 22.30 27.37
CA VAL A 2 -6.09 21.41 26.26
C VAL A 2 -5.93 22.27 25.02
N GLN A 3 -4.84 22.08 24.28
CA GLN A 3 -4.55 22.80 23.04
C GLN A 3 -4.35 21.78 21.92
N PHE A 4 -4.86 22.12 20.73
CA PHE A 4 -4.74 21.30 19.53
C PHE A 4 -3.92 22.07 18.50
N TYR A 5 -3.02 21.37 17.82
CA TYR A 5 -2.12 21.94 16.84
C TYR A 5 -2.14 21.08 15.58
N VAL A 6 -2.16 21.72 14.42
CA VAL A 6 -1.84 21.05 13.16
C VAL A 6 -0.33 20.93 13.07
N GLN A 7 0.16 19.70 12.91
CA GLN A 7 1.59 19.43 12.77
C GLN A 7 1.89 19.10 11.31
N THR A 8 2.63 19.96 10.64
CA THR A 8 3.23 19.65 9.34
C THR A 8 4.52 18.89 9.57
N MET A 9 4.70 17.75 8.89
CA MET A 9 5.94 16.99 8.98
C MET A 9 7.12 17.79 8.40
N PRO A 10 8.23 17.95 9.15
CA PRO A 10 9.41 18.62 8.62
C PRO A 10 10.08 17.74 7.56
N LEU A 11 10.79 18.39 6.63
CA LEU A 11 11.76 17.72 5.78
C LEU A 11 12.97 17.25 6.62
N GLY A 12 13.83 16.44 6.02
CA GLY A 12 15.05 15.92 6.64
C GLY A 12 14.92 14.51 7.20
N ASP A 13 13.89 13.77 6.79
CA ASP A 13 13.76 12.37 7.17
C ASP A 13 14.55 11.47 6.22
N ALA A 14 15.61 10.84 6.74
CA ALA A 14 16.44 9.92 5.99
C ALA A 14 15.65 8.74 5.40
N LYS A 15 14.53 8.34 6.01
CA LYS A 15 13.65 7.29 5.45
C LYS A 15 13.01 7.71 4.13
N PHE A 16 12.83 9.03 3.93
CA PHE A 16 12.21 9.62 2.75
C PHE A 16 13.22 10.46 1.95
N ASN A 17 14.49 10.03 1.89
CA ASN A 17 15.55 10.72 1.16
C ASN A 17 15.70 12.20 1.55
N ASP A 18 15.65 12.49 2.85
CA ASP A 18 15.69 13.83 3.44
C ASP A 18 14.45 14.70 3.12
N TYR A 19 13.36 14.10 2.65
CA TYR A 19 12.05 14.75 2.54
C TYR A 19 11.13 14.33 3.72
N ALA A 20 9.82 14.44 3.52
CA ALA A 20 8.79 13.98 4.44
C ALA A 20 7.86 13.01 3.70
N TYR A 21 7.09 12.23 4.47
CA TYR A 21 6.04 11.41 3.88
C TYR A 21 4.97 12.28 3.22
N LEU A 22 4.46 11.82 2.07
CA LEU A 22 3.45 12.52 1.28
C LEU A 22 2.10 12.58 2.04
N ASP A 23 1.43 13.73 1.98
CA ASP A 23 0.05 13.86 2.46
C ASP A 23 -0.91 13.19 1.47
N LEU A 24 -1.25 11.92 1.71
CA LEU A 24 -2.17 11.15 0.89
C LEU A 24 -3.64 11.57 1.04
N LEU A 25 -3.95 12.48 1.97
CA LEU A 25 -5.27 13.07 2.12
C LEU A 25 -5.41 14.37 1.30
N ASN A 26 -4.32 14.92 0.76
CA ASN A 26 -4.35 16.11 -0.09
C ASN A 26 -4.35 15.70 -1.59
N PRO A 27 -5.43 15.95 -2.33
CA PRO A 27 -5.52 15.55 -3.74
C PRO A 27 -4.49 16.25 -4.63
N ASP A 28 -4.12 17.50 -4.32
CA ASP A 28 -3.13 18.24 -5.09
C ASP A 28 -1.71 17.72 -4.83
N ALA A 29 -1.44 17.31 -3.58
CA ALA A 29 -0.16 16.67 -3.23
C ALA A 29 -0.02 15.31 -3.92
N VAL A 30 -1.09 14.49 -3.94
CA VAL A 30 -1.10 13.22 -4.70
C VAL A 30 -0.92 13.48 -6.20
N ARG A 31 -1.58 14.49 -6.76
CA ARG A 31 -1.39 14.88 -8.17
C ARG A 31 0.06 15.21 -8.46
N ALA A 32 0.67 16.08 -7.66
CA ALA A 32 2.08 16.45 -7.80
C ALA A 32 3.02 15.24 -7.64
N PHE A 33 2.68 14.26 -6.79
CA PHE A 33 3.42 13.01 -6.69
C PHE A 33 3.33 12.19 -7.98
N LEU A 34 2.14 12.01 -8.55
CA LEU A 34 1.98 11.32 -9.84
C LEU A 34 2.75 12.04 -10.94
N ASP A 35 2.66 13.37 -11.01
CA ASP A 35 3.34 14.19 -12.02
C ASP A 35 4.88 14.10 -11.90
N SER A 36 5.41 14.00 -10.69
CA SER A 36 6.87 13.94 -10.44
C SER A 36 7.45 12.52 -10.49
N THR A 37 6.61 11.48 -10.52
CA THR A 37 7.06 10.08 -10.50
C THR A 37 6.48 9.27 -11.65
N HIS A 38 5.17 9.12 -11.70
CA HIS A 38 4.47 8.25 -12.64
C HIS A 38 4.54 8.78 -14.06
N GLU A 39 4.35 10.09 -14.25
CA GLU A 39 4.57 10.73 -15.55
C GLU A 39 6.03 10.62 -16.00
N VAL A 40 6.99 10.72 -15.08
CA VAL A 40 8.41 10.53 -15.40
C VAL A 40 8.69 9.09 -15.82
N TYR A 41 8.11 8.09 -15.15
CA TYR A 41 8.19 6.70 -15.58
C TYR A 41 7.53 6.48 -16.94
N ALA A 42 6.35 7.08 -17.18
CA ALA A 42 5.67 7.01 -18.47
C ALA A 42 6.52 7.63 -19.58
N GLN A 43 7.20 8.75 -19.34
CA GLN A 43 8.11 9.36 -20.33
C GLN A 43 9.37 8.52 -20.56
N ALA A 44 9.91 7.90 -19.51
CA ALA A 44 11.16 7.13 -19.59
C ALA A 44 10.99 5.74 -20.20
N VAL A 45 9.81 5.13 -20.02
CA VAL A 45 9.52 3.72 -20.35
C VAL A 45 8.41 3.62 -21.40
N GLY A 46 7.41 4.50 -21.35
CA GLY A 46 6.26 4.48 -22.25
C GLY A 46 6.55 5.06 -23.64
N ASP A 47 7.24 6.19 -23.74
CA ASP A 47 7.66 6.73 -25.04
C ASP A 47 9.04 6.18 -25.41
N GLU A 48 9.28 5.94 -26.71
CA GLU A 48 10.58 5.49 -27.20
C GLU A 48 11.71 6.39 -26.68
N ALA A 49 12.42 5.96 -25.64
CA ALA A 49 13.61 6.65 -25.14
C ALA A 49 14.64 6.73 -26.29
N PRO A 50 15.02 7.93 -26.82
CA PRO A 50 15.74 8.03 -28.09
C PRO A 50 17.22 7.60 -28.09
N SER A 51 17.72 6.84 -27.10
CA SER A 51 19.20 6.75 -26.93
C SER A 51 19.78 5.44 -26.40
N ARG A 52 19.09 4.28 -26.45
CA ARG A 52 19.71 2.98 -26.11
C ARG A 52 19.67 1.95 -27.26
N PRO A 53 20.80 1.27 -27.58
CA PRO A 53 20.87 0.25 -28.63
C PRO A 53 20.28 -1.11 -28.17
N PRO A 54 19.97 -2.03 -29.10
CA PRO A 54 18.65 -2.64 -29.16
C PRO A 54 18.57 -4.02 -28.52
N PHE A 55 17.50 -4.24 -27.77
CA PHE A 55 16.70 -5.45 -27.88
C PHE A 55 15.28 -4.98 -28.10
N ARG A 56 14.81 -4.95 -29.36
CA ARG A 56 13.49 -4.41 -29.70
C ARG A 56 12.73 -5.38 -30.58
N VAL A 57 11.51 -5.70 -30.16
CA VAL A 57 10.48 -6.38 -30.95
C VAL A 57 9.45 -5.29 -31.27
N VAL A 58 9.36 -4.87 -32.54
CA VAL A 58 8.50 -3.75 -32.95
C VAL A 58 7.26 -4.23 -33.72
N ARG A 59 6.09 -3.67 -33.40
CA ARG A 59 4.86 -3.68 -34.23
C ARG A 59 4.57 -2.31 -34.83
N ARG A 60 3.76 -2.30 -35.90
CA ARG A 60 3.71 -1.26 -36.95
C ARG A 60 2.68 -0.14 -36.71
N ASP A 61 2.06 -0.06 -35.53
CA ASP A 61 0.86 0.75 -35.26
C ASP A 61 1.02 1.91 -34.24
N GLY A 62 2.20 2.11 -33.65
CA GLY A 62 2.55 3.37 -32.98
C GLY A 62 2.00 3.57 -31.55
N ALA A 63 1.63 2.50 -30.84
CA ALA A 63 1.39 2.53 -29.39
C ALA A 63 2.68 2.21 -28.61
N SER A 64 2.82 2.75 -27.39
CA SER A 64 3.97 2.55 -26.49
C SER A 64 4.28 1.06 -26.26
N GLU A 65 5.52 0.63 -26.48
CA GLU A 65 5.90 -0.80 -26.46
C GLU A 65 6.01 -1.40 -25.05
N GLU A 66 6.26 -0.61 -24.00
CA GLU A 66 6.61 -1.18 -22.69
C GLU A 66 5.49 -1.10 -21.65
N PHE A 67 4.63 -0.07 -21.63
CA PHE A 67 3.49 0.01 -20.71
C PHE A 67 2.29 -0.80 -21.20
N GLY A 68 1.69 -1.59 -20.31
CA GLY A 68 0.58 -2.51 -20.63
C GLY A 68 1.03 -3.81 -21.31
N GLN A 69 2.31 -3.96 -21.65
CA GLN A 69 2.91 -5.20 -22.15
C GLN A 69 4.05 -5.68 -21.24
N THR A 70 5.23 -5.07 -21.35
CA THR A 70 6.42 -5.43 -20.55
C THR A 70 6.27 -5.04 -19.08
N VAL A 71 5.69 -3.86 -18.84
CA VAL A 71 5.30 -3.35 -17.53
C VAL A 71 3.77 -3.39 -17.48
N PRO A 72 3.18 -4.47 -16.93
CA PRO A 72 1.73 -4.66 -16.95
C PRO A 72 0.99 -3.87 -15.86
N GLY A 73 1.71 -3.27 -14.92
CA GLY A 73 1.10 -2.61 -13.77
C GLY A 73 2.09 -1.93 -12.86
N ILE A 74 1.55 -1.23 -11.85
CA ILE A 74 2.29 -0.55 -10.80
C ILE A 74 1.87 -1.09 -9.44
N PHE A 75 2.89 -1.31 -8.60
CA PHE A 75 2.75 -1.78 -7.23
C PHE A 75 2.90 -0.61 -6.24
N THR A 76 1.95 -0.45 -5.32
CA THR A 76 2.10 0.46 -4.18
C THR A 76 2.40 -0.32 -2.90
N ASP A 77 3.46 0.06 -2.20
CA ASP A 77 3.87 -0.54 -0.94
C ASP A 77 3.41 0.34 0.24
N GLU A 78 2.56 -0.21 1.10
CA GLU A 78 2.08 0.37 2.37
C GLU A 78 1.69 1.88 2.37
N PRO A 79 0.88 2.40 1.42
CA PRO A 79 0.33 3.75 1.53
C PRO A 79 -0.54 3.86 2.80
N CYS A 80 -0.44 4.98 3.52
CA CYS A 80 -1.22 5.24 4.73
C CYS A 80 -1.58 6.71 4.93
N ALA A 81 -2.64 6.98 5.68
CA ALA A 81 -3.11 8.32 6.02
C ALA A 81 -2.23 9.01 7.08
N LEU A 82 -1.48 8.25 7.88
CA LEU A 82 -0.61 8.77 8.93
C LEU A 82 0.59 7.87 9.16
N PHE A 83 1.75 8.27 8.63
CA PHE A 83 2.99 7.50 8.78
C PHE A 83 3.61 7.63 10.18
N TYR A 84 3.58 8.85 10.73
CA TYR A 84 4.12 9.19 12.04
C TYR A 84 3.01 9.28 13.09
N GLY A 85 2.44 8.12 13.40
CA GLY A 85 1.53 7.92 14.53
C GLY A 85 2.28 7.58 15.83
N ARG A 86 1.57 7.60 16.97
CA ARG A 86 2.08 7.17 18.27
C ARG A 86 2.62 5.73 18.19
N ARG A 87 3.92 5.56 17.92
CA ARG A 87 4.58 4.25 17.77
C ARG A 87 5.15 3.76 19.10
N TRP A 88 5.37 4.68 20.05
CA TRP A 88 6.02 4.41 21.33
C TRP A 88 5.31 5.11 22.51
N PRO A 89 5.39 4.55 23.74
CA PRO A 89 4.93 5.22 24.95
C PRO A 89 5.58 6.59 25.12
N GLY A 90 4.77 7.61 25.43
CA GLY A 90 5.26 8.98 25.69
C GLY A 90 5.14 9.96 24.51
N GLN A 91 4.81 9.50 23.30
CA GLN A 91 4.53 10.39 22.18
C GLN A 91 3.14 11.08 22.31
N PRO A 92 2.90 12.24 21.69
CA PRO A 92 1.57 12.84 21.65
C PRO A 92 0.58 11.94 20.90
N MET A 93 -0.70 12.00 21.27
CA MET A 93 -1.75 11.41 20.45
C MET A 93 -1.91 12.26 19.19
N VAL A 94 -1.83 11.63 18.03
CA VAL A 94 -1.90 12.27 16.72
C VAL A 94 -2.94 11.54 15.88
N LEU A 95 -3.64 12.29 15.04
CA LEU A 95 -4.64 11.76 14.12
C LEU A 95 -4.37 12.32 12.72
N PRO A 96 -4.73 11.59 11.64
CA PRO A 96 -4.52 12.06 10.27
C PRO A 96 -5.21 13.41 10.01
N TRP A 97 -4.54 14.32 9.31
CA TRP A 97 -5.08 15.64 9.07
C TRP A 97 -4.51 16.21 7.78
N THR A 98 -5.32 16.98 7.06
CA THR A 98 -4.89 17.79 5.91
C THR A 98 -5.51 19.19 5.99
N GLY A 99 -4.99 20.14 5.21
CA GLY A 99 -5.27 21.56 5.37
C GLY A 99 -6.77 21.91 5.31
N ASP A 100 -7.48 21.36 4.33
CA ASP A 100 -8.92 21.60 4.08
C ASP A 100 -9.83 20.59 4.80
N PHE A 101 -9.29 19.80 5.74
CA PHE A 101 -10.05 18.74 6.39
C PHE A 101 -11.28 19.22 7.19
N PRO A 102 -11.25 20.34 7.94
CA PRO A 102 -12.45 20.85 8.63
C PRO A 102 -13.61 21.16 7.68
N GLU A 103 -13.32 21.82 6.55
CA GLU A 103 -14.29 22.15 5.52
C GLU A 103 -14.82 20.89 4.86
N TYR A 104 -13.92 19.97 4.51
CA TYR A 104 -14.28 18.66 3.97
C TYR A 104 -15.19 17.90 4.94
N PHE A 105 -14.80 17.77 6.21
CA PHE A 105 -15.57 17.09 7.25
C PHE A 105 -16.98 17.66 7.34
N ARG A 106 -17.12 19.00 7.46
CA ARG A 106 -18.42 19.66 7.53
C ARG A 106 -19.27 19.37 6.30
N SER A 107 -18.68 19.37 5.11
CA SER A 107 -19.41 19.05 3.87
C SER A 107 -19.95 17.61 3.85
N ARG A 108 -19.29 16.68 4.54
CA ARG A 108 -19.67 15.26 4.61
C ARG A 108 -20.63 14.94 5.74
N THR A 109 -20.52 15.63 6.87
CA THR A 109 -21.24 15.28 8.12
C THR A 109 -22.32 16.29 8.51
N GLY A 110 -22.24 17.52 7.99
CA GLY A 110 -23.20 18.60 8.25
C GLY A 110 -22.92 19.43 9.50
N TYR A 111 -21.77 19.28 10.18
CA TYR A 111 -21.40 20.07 11.36
C TYR A 111 -19.90 20.37 11.44
N ASP A 112 -19.54 21.40 12.22
CA ASP A 112 -18.14 21.84 12.39
C ASP A 112 -17.35 20.89 13.29
N LEU A 113 -16.17 20.45 12.85
CA LEU A 113 -15.30 19.56 13.65
C LEU A 113 -14.59 20.28 14.80
N LEU A 114 -14.17 21.53 14.58
CA LEU A 114 -13.26 22.24 15.49
C LEU A 114 -13.79 22.40 16.94
N PRO A 115 -15.09 22.69 17.17
CA PRO A 115 -15.64 22.75 18.52
C PRO A 115 -15.62 21.40 19.27
N HIS A 116 -15.46 20.28 18.54
CA HIS A 116 -15.56 18.93 19.07
C HIS A 116 -14.22 18.18 19.13
N LEU A 117 -13.09 18.85 18.84
CA LEU A 117 -11.76 18.22 18.88
C LEU A 117 -11.46 17.42 20.16
N PRO A 118 -11.84 17.86 21.39
CA PRO A 118 -11.61 17.06 22.59
C PRO A 118 -12.21 15.65 22.54
N SER A 119 -13.37 15.49 21.91
CA SER A 119 -14.07 14.19 21.81
C SER A 119 -13.34 13.20 20.89
N LEU A 120 -12.42 13.65 20.03
CA LEU A 120 -11.55 12.75 19.27
C LEU A 120 -10.50 12.05 20.15
N PHE A 121 -10.11 12.67 21.27
CA PHE A 121 -9.01 12.20 22.12
C PHE A 121 -9.48 11.71 23.49
N PHE A 122 -10.60 12.23 23.99
CA PHE A 122 -11.13 11.95 25.32
C PHE A 122 -12.60 11.51 25.24
N ASP A 123 -13.05 10.73 26.21
CA ASP A 123 -14.42 10.23 26.28
C ASP A 123 -15.36 11.30 26.85
N VAL A 124 -15.57 12.35 26.06
CA VAL A 124 -16.37 13.53 26.40
C VAL A 124 -17.36 13.86 25.28
N GLY A 125 -18.54 14.36 25.61
CA GLY A 125 -19.59 14.63 24.62
C GLY A 125 -20.05 13.37 23.88
N ASP A 126 -20.50 13.51 22.63
CA ASP A 126 -20.88 12.39 21.77
C ASP A 126 -19.67 11.81 21.02
N PHE A 127 -18.66 11.37 21.77
CA PHE A 127 -17.38 10.92 21.21
C PHE A 127 -17.50 9.67 20.33
N HIS A 128 -18.45 8.77 20.59
CA HIS A 128 -18.66 7.59 19.76
C HIS A 128 -19.08 7.97 18.34
N ARG A 129 -20.11 8.81 18.20
CA ARG A 129 -20.56 9.28 16.90
C ARG A 129 -19.50 10.13 16.22
N LEU A 130 -18.86 11.06 16.93
CA LEU A 130 -17.84 11.91 16.36
C LEU A 130 -16.65 11.11 15.80
N ARG A 131 -16.14 10.13 16.56
CA ARG A 131 -15.01 9.29 16.12
C ARG A 131 -15.40 8.44 14.91
N TYR A 132 -16.64 7.93 14.87
CA TYR A 132 -17.16 7.25 13.69
C TYR A 132 -17.21 8.16 12.45
N ASP A 133 -17.82 9.33 12.58
CA ASP A 133 -17.93 10.32 11.50
C ASP A 133 -16.56 10.77 11.01
N TYR A 134 -15.61 10.98 11.93
CA TYR A 134 -14.23 11.36 11.65
C TYR A 134 -13.50 10.30 10.85
N TRP A 135 -13.50 9.04 11.31
CA TRP A 135 -12.80 7.97 10.59
C TRP A 135 -13.46 7.63 9.26
N ARG A 136 -14.79 7.74 9.15
CA ARG A 136 -15.48 7.65 7.86
C ARG A 136 -15.01 8.75 6.91
N ALA A 137 -14.93 10.01 7.36
CA ALA A 137 -14.46 11.12 6.55
C ALA A 137 -12.98 10.95 6.13
N ILE A 138 -12.10 10.50 7.04
CA ILE A 138 -10.70 10.18 6.70
C ILE A 138 -10.62 9.09 5.64
N THR A 139 -11.36 7.99 5.81
CA THR A 139 -11.38 6.87 4.84
C THR A 139 -11.84 7.35 3.46
N GLU A 140 -12.94 8.10 3.40
CA GLU A 140 -13.47 8.67 2.15
C GLU A 140 -12.50 9.66 1.50
N ARG A 141 -11.83 10.48 2.32
CA ARG A 141 -10.84 11.44 1.82
C ARG A 141 -9.63 10.73 1.26
N PHE A 142 -9.08 9.74 1.97
CA PHE A 142 -7.94 8.96 1.50
C PHE A 142 -8.26 8.20 0.21
N LEU A 143 -9.43 7.56 0.16
CA LEU A 143 -9.92 6.85 -1.02
C LEU A 143 -10.01 7.77 -2.25
N THR A 144 -10.52 8.99 -2.07
CA THR A 144 -10.71 9.93 -3.18
C THR A 144 -9.45 10.67 -3.58
N ALA A 145 -8.64 11.11 -2.61
CA ALA A 145 -7.42 11.86 -2.85
C ALA A 145 -6.29 10.97 -3.41
N PHE A 146 -6.10 9.77 -2.87
CA PHE A 146 -5.03 8.86 -3.29
C PHE A 146 -5.53 7.76 -4.21
N THR A 147 -6.27 6.78 -3.67
CA THR A 147 -6.54 5.52 -4.35
C THR A 147 -7.26 5.71 -5.68
N ARG A 148 -8.30 6.53 -5.74
CA ARG A 148 -9.05 6.77 -6.98
C ARG A 148 -8.28 7.58 -8.00
N GLN A 149 -7.46 8.55 -7.58
CA GLN A 149 -6.59 9.28 -8.50
C GLN A 149 -5.53 8.36 -9.10
N TYR A 150 -4.93 7.52 -8.26
CA TYR A 150 -3.93 6.53 -8.67
C TYR A 150 -4.52 5.48 -9.61
N TYR A 151 -5.70 4.95 -9.27
CA TYR A 151 -6.47 4.03 -10.12
C TYR A 151 -6.78 4.64 -11.48
N ALA A 152 -7.31 5.88 -11.50
CA ALA A 152 -7.66 6.56 -12.74
C ALA A 152 -6.43 6.85 -13.62
N TRP A 153 -5.28 7.17 -13.00
CA TRP A 153 -4.02 7.30 -13.71
C TRP A 153 -3.60 5.95 -14.32
N CYS A 154 -3.63 4.86 -13.56
CA CYS A 154 -3.30 3.54 -14.09
C CYS A 154 -4.23 3.12 -15.25
N GLU A 155 -5.53 3.38 -15.14
CA GLU A 155 -6.50 3.12 -16.23
C GLU A 155 -6.17 3.92 -17.50
N ALA A 156 -5.86 5.20 -17.37
CA ALA A 156 -5.51 6.06 -18.50
C ALA A 156 -4.23 5.60 -19.23
N HIS A 157 -3.36 4.88 -18.54
CA HIS A 157 -2.09 4.36 -19.07
C HIS A 157 -2.12 2.86 -19.37
N HIS A 158 -3.30 2.20 -19.28
CA HIS A 158 -3.47 0.77 -19.51
C HIS A 158 -2.61 -0.12 -18.58
N LEU A 159 -2.50 0.27 -17.31
CA LEU A 159 -1.71 -0.41 -16.29
C LEU A 159 -2.61 -1.01 -15.20
N ALA A 160 -2.28 -2.21 -14.74
CA ALA A 160 -2.88 -2.77 -13.54
C ALA A 160 -2.38 -2.01 -12.30
N TYR A 161 -3.30 -1.56 -11.45
CA TYR A 161 -2.96 -1.04 -10.14
C TYR A 161 -2.99 -2.19 -9.14
N THR A 162 -1.84 -2.48 -8.51
CA THR A 162 -1.65 -3.54 -7.52
C THR A 162 -0.79 -3.05 -6.33
N GLY A 163 -0.50 -3.92 -5.38
CA GLY A 163 0.13 -3.59 -4.11
C GLY A 163 -0.69 -4.04 -2.91
N HIS A 164 -0.47 -3.40 -1.78
CA HIS A 164 -1.22 -3.60 -0.53
C HIS A 164 -1.20 -2.31 0.31
N TYR A 165 -1.87 -2.30 1.46
CA TYR A 165 -2.01 -1.13 2.33
C TYR A 165 -1.41 -1.37 3.72
N MET A 166 -0.91 -0.30 4.34
CA MET A 166 -0.24 -0.40 5.63
C MET A 166 -1.15 -1.00 6.73
N CYS A 167 -0.66 -2.02 7.42
CA CYS A 167 -1.26 -2.60 8.63
C CYS A 167 -2.71 -3.12 8.44
N GLU A 168 -2.96 -3.79 7.33
CA GLU A 168 -4.25 -4.41 7.04
C GLU A 168 -4.57 -5.68 7.85
N ASP A 169 -3.68 -6.15 8.73
CA ASP A 169 -3.86 -7.39 9.48
C ASP A 169 -5.00 -7.41 10.49
N SER A 170 -5.37 -6.25 11.03
CA SER A 170 -6.38 -6.15 12.09
C SER A 170 -7.27 -4.92 11.90
N LEU A 171 -8.53 -5.04 12.30
CA LEU A 171 -9.48 -3.91 12.24
C LEU A 171 -9.01 -2.71 13.07
N LEU A 172 -8.32 -2.97 14.20
CA LEU A 172 -7.86 -1.89 15.08
C LEU A 172 -6.71 -1.11 14.46
N GLU A 173 -5.69 -1.80 13.95
CA GLU A 173 -4.56 -1.13 13.31
C GLU A 173 -4.99 -0.46 12.01
N GLN A 174 -5.85 -1.09 11.19
CA GLN A 174 -6.38 -0.47 9.98
C GLN A 174 -6.99 0.91 10.22
N ILE A 175 -7.77 1.09 11.30
CA ILE A 175 -8.35 2.39 11.63
C ILE A 175 -7.25 3.44 11.73
N ARG A 176 -6.13 3.13 12.39
CA ARG A 176 -5.04 4.09 12.65
C ARG A 176 -4.29 4.49 11.39
N TRP A 177 -4.14 3.57 10.44
CA TRP A 177 -3.29 3.76 9.24
C TRP A 177 -4.10 4.13 7.99
N LEU A 178 -5.32 3.62 7.86
CA LEU A 178 -6.11 3.65 6.62
C LEU A 178 -7.55 4.14 6.84
N GLY A 179 -8.09 3.90 8.03
CA GLY A 179 -9.52 3.90 8.29
C GLY A 179 -10.14 2.53 8.02
N ALA A 180 -10.19 2.09 6.76
CA ALA A 180 -10.64 0.74 6.37
C ALA A 180 -10.02 0.29 5.04
N ALA A 181 -9.53 -0.96 4.95
CA ALA A 181 -8.83 -1.44 3.75
C ALA A 181 -9.78 -1.78 2.57
N MET A 182 -10.92 -2.44 2.83
CA MET A 182 -11.83 -2.94 1.78
C MET A 182 -12.30 -1.89 0.75
N PRO A 183 -12.67 -0.65 1.15
CA PRO A 183 -13.01 0.40 0.18
C PRO A 183 -11.91 0.68 -0.84
N HIS A 184 -10.64 0.57 -0.43
CA HIS A 184 -9.50 0.80 -1.32
C HIS A 184 -9.33 -0.33 -2.33
N TYR A 185 -9.49 -1.61 -1.92
CA TYR A 185 -9.39 -2.76 -2.81
C TYR A 185 -10.37 -2.71 -3.99
N ALA A 186 -11.53 -2.06 -3.81
CA ALA A 186 -12.48 -1.87 -4.90
C ALA A 186 -11.87 -1.10 -6.08
N TYR A 187 -10.90 -0.22 -5.81
CA TYR A 187 -10.17 0.60 -6.78
C TYR A 187 -8.73 0.13 -6.96
N MET A 188 -8.51 -1.19 -7.00
CA MET A 188 -7.29 -1.81 -7.49
C MET A 188 -7.65 -2.84 -8.57
N HIS A 189 -6.82 -2.95 -9.60
CA HIS A 189 -7.01 -3.98 -10.64
C HIS A 189 -6.71 -5.37 -10.07
N PHE A 190 -5.58 -5.49 -9.40
CA PHE A 190 -5.17 -6.70 -8.66
C PHE A 190 -4.94 -6.31 -7.21
N PRO A 191 -5.99 -6.24 -6.38
CA PRO A 191 -5.84 -5.91 -4.97
C PRO A 191 -4.96 -6.97 -4.29
N GLY A 192 -4.18 -6.56 -3.31
CA GLY A 192 -3.27 -7.45 -2.60
C GLY A 192 -3.16 -7.13 -1.13
N VAL A 193 -2.54 -8.08 -0.42
CA VAL A 193 -2.11 -7.94 0.97
C VAL A 193 -0.66 -8.36 1.14
N ASP A 194 -0.06 -8.06 2.27
CA ASP A 194 1.22 -8.64 2.68
C ASP A 194 1.07 -9.69 3.80
N LYS A 195 1.93 -10.71 3.73
CA LYS A 195 2.03 -11.78 4.72
C LYS A 195 3.48 -12.27 4.78
N LEU A 196 4.35 -11.41 5.31
CA LEU A 196 5.79 -11.60 5.24
C LEU A 196 6.32 -12.68 6.18
N GLY A 197 5.76 -12.76 7.40
CA GLY A 197 6.28 -13.61 8.48
C GLY A 197 5.70 -15.03 8.52
N ARG A 198 6.38 -15.91 9.26
CA ARG A 198 6.03 -17.34 9.43
C ARG A 198 4.77 -17.62 10.28
N LEU A 199 4.08 -16.59 10.76
CA LEU A 199 2.95 -16.72 11.68
C LEU A 199 1.64 -16.95 10.91
N ILE A 200 0.86 -17.98 11.27
CA ILE A 200 -0.49 -18.19 10.75
C ILE A 200 -1.43 -18.28 11.94
N ASN A 201 -2.56 -17.59 11.86
CA ASN A 201 -3.59 -17.59 12.90
C ASN A 201 -3.06 -17.12 14.28
N SER A 202 -2.05 -16.25 14.29
CA SER A 202 -1.44 -15.71 15.50
C SER A 202 -0.88 -14.32 15.24
N GLU A 203 -1.09 -13.38 16.16
CA GLU A 203 -0.57 -12.01 16.14
C GLU A 203 -0.73 -11.31 14.77
N GLN A 204 0.29 -11.41 13.91
CA GLN A 204 0.39 -10.89 12.55
C GLN A 204 0.21 -12.04 11.55
N GLY A 205 -0.91 -12.08 10.83
CA GLY A 205 -1.26 -13.23 10.00
C GLY A 205 -2.57 -13.91 10.36
N THR A 206 -3.57 -13.11 10.69
CA THR A 206 -4.91 -13.63 10.95
C THR A 206 -5.60 -13.96 9.63
N VAL A 207 -6.60 -14.84 9.68
CA VAL A 207 -7.48 -15.14 8.53
C VAL A 207 -8.13 -13.86 7.98
N LEU A 208 -8.35 -12.85 8.84
CA LEU A 208 -8.97 -11.59 8.46
C LEU A 208 -8.18 -10.87 7.36
N THR A 209 -6.84 -10.86 7.44
CA THR A 209 -5.96 -10.16 6.47
C THR A 209 -6.31 -10.55 5.05
N ILE A 210 -6.41 -11.86 4.76
CA ILE A 210 -6.73 -12.36 3.42
C ILE A 210 -8.24 -12.34 3.14
N LYS A 211 -9.08 -12.67 4.12
CA LYS A 211 -10.52 -12.80 3.87
C LYS A 211 -11.21 -11.47 3.56
N GLN A 212 -10.73 -10.34 4.07
CA GLN A 212 -11.25 -9.03 3.64
C GLN A 212 -10.93 -8.74 2.16
N LEU A 213 -9.74 -9.11 1.70
CA LEU A 213 -9.30 -8.93 0.32
C LEU A 213 -10.14 -9.82 -0.59
N ASP A 214 -10.20 -11.12 -0.27
CA ASP A 214 -10.98 -12.11 -1.01
C ASP A 214 -12.47 -11.75 -1.07
N SER A 215 -13.03 -11.18 0.01
CA SER A 215 -14.41 -10.69 0.01
C SER A 215 -14.64 -9.62 -1.05
N VAL A 216 -13.74 -8.64 -1.17
CA VAL A 216 -13.85 -7.59 -2.20
C VAL A 216 -13.62 -8.15 -3.59
N VAL A 217 -12.63 -9.05 -3.75
CA VAL A 217 -12.34 -9.72 -5.02
C VAL A 217 -13.56 -10.48 -5.53
N CYS A 218 -14.20 -11.28 -4.67
CA CYS A 218 -15.41 -12.02 -4.99
C CYS A 218 -16.60 -11.11 -5.31
N GLN A 219 -16.84 -10.09 -4.47
CA GLN A 219 -17.97 -9.17 -4.66
C GLN A 219 -17.87 -8.34 -5.94
N MET A 220 -16.65 -7.98 -6.33
CA MET A 220 -16.38 -7.12 -7.48
C MET A 220 -15.98 -7.91 -8.74
N GLY A 221 -15.92 -9.25 -8.67
CA GLY A 221 -15.54 -10.11 -9.79
C GLY A 221 -14.11 -9.88 -10.29
N LYS A 222 -13.17 -9.53 -9.40
CA LYS A 222 -11.77 -9.25 -9.77
C LYS A 222 -11.03 -10.56 -10.07
N GLU A 223 -10.11 -10.52 -11.04
CA GLU A 223 -9.40 -11.72 -11.50
C GLU A 223 -8.33 -12.19 -10.50
N ARG A 224 -7.61 -11.25 -9.87
CA ARG A 224 -6.45 -11.54 -9.03
C ARG A 224 -6.62 -11.04 -7.60
N ALA A 225 -6.13 -11.85 -6.68
CA ALA A 225 -5.88 -11.52 -5.28
C ALA A 225 -4.39 -11.78 -5.01
N LEU A 226 -3.63 -10.69 -4.83
CA LEU A 226 -2.18 -10.75 -4.63
C LEU A 226 -1.84 -10.97 -3.15
N CYS A 227 -0.78 -11.72 -2.87
CA CYS A 227 -0.18 -11.73 -1.54
C CYS A 227 1.34 -11.65 -1.62
N GLU A 228 1.91 -10.62 -1.02
CA GLU A 228 3.35 -10.52 -0.80
C GLU A 228 3.78 -11.45 0.34
N ASN A 229 4.57 -12.47 0.03
CA ASN A 229 4.91 -13.54 0.97
C ASN A 229 6.41 -13.63 1.24
N TYR A 230 6.75 -14.22 2.39
CA TYR A 230 8.10 -14.71 2.74
C TYR A 230 9.17 -13.67 3.09
N GLY A 231 8.89 -12.37 3.01
CA GLY A 231 9.91 -11.33 3.22
C GLY A 231 10.49 -11.22 4.63
N CYS A 232 9.79 -11.77 5.62
CA CYS A 232 10.25 -11.86 7.01
C CYS A 232 10.39 -13.32 7.43
N ALA A 233 10.54 -14.22 6.47
CA ALA A 233 10.63 -15.65 6.73
C ALA A 233 12.06 -16.10 7.00
N GLY A 234 13.11 -15.29 6.82
CA GLY A 234 14.49 -15.67 7.17
C GLY A 234 15.21 -16.53 6.12
N GLN A 235 16.55 -16.57 6.19
CA GLN A 235 17.39 -17.26 5.19
C GLN A 235 17.27 -18.80 5.23
N ASP A 236 16.87 -19.37 6.37
CA ASP A 236 16.64 -20.80 6.57
C ASP A 236 15.27 -21.28 6.07
N PHE A 237 14.51 -20.42 5.38
CA PHE A 237 13.15 -20.73 4.99
C PHE A 237 13.07 -21.75 3.85
N ALA A 238 12.79 -22.99 4.21
CA ALA A 238 12.75 -24.12 3.28
C ALA A 238 11.51 -24.11 2.36
N HIS A 239 11.60 -24.86 1.25
CA HIS A 239 10.51 -25.10 0.31
C HIS A 239 9.22 -25.61 0.99
N THR A 240 9.34 -26.45 2.02
CA THR A 240 8.21 -26.96 2.81
C THR A 240 7.50 -25.84 3.58
N GLY A 241 8.26 -24.86 4.11
CA GLY A 241 7.71 -23.68 4.77
C GLY A 241 6.98 -22.77 3.77
N ARG A 242 7.56 -22.57 2.58
CA ARG A 242 6.92 -21.80 1.50
C ARG A 242 5.61 -22.44 1.05
N LYS A 243 5.59 -23.77 0.90
CA LYS A 243 4.37 -24.53 0.60
C LYS A 243 3.33 -24.36 1.71
N TRP A 244 3.73 -24.50 2.98
CA TRP A 244 2.84 -24.36 4.12
C TRP A 244 2.16 -22.97 4.17
N LEU A 245 2.93 -21.89 4.05
CA LEU A 245 2.38 -20.53 4.04
C LEU A 245 1.58 -20.24 2.76
N GLY A 246 2.08 -20.69 1.61
CA GLY A 246 1.40 -20.51 0.31
C GLY A 246 0.05 -21.21 0.28
N ASP A 247 0.00 -22.50 0.63
CA ASP A 247 -1.26 -23.28 0.69
C ASP A 247 -2.29 -22.62 1.61
N TRP A 248 -1.85 -22.11 2.76
CA TRP A 248 -2.74 -21.38 3.67
C TRP A 248 -3.33 -20.14 3.00
N ALA A 249 -2.51 -19.34 2.32
CA ALA A 249 -2.96 -18.17 1.60
C ALA A 249 -3.90 -18.54 0.42
N TYR A 250 -3.57 -19.58 -0.33
CA TYR A 250 -4.35 -20.06 -1.48
C TYR A 250 -5.74 -20.54 -1.07
N VAL A 251 -5.84 -21.33 0.01
CA VAL A 251 -7.13 -21.81 0.53
C VAL A 251 -8.02 -20.65 1.01
N LEU A 252 -7.43 -19.52 1.40
CA LEU A 252 -8.16 -18.33 1.84
C LEU A 252 -8.57 -17.38 0.70
N GLY A 253 -8.09 -17.60 -0.52
CA GLY A 253 -8.51 -16.85 -1.72
C GLY A 253 -7.40 -16.21 -2.53
N ILE A 254 -6.13 -16.29 -2.09
CA ILE A 254 -5.00 -15.78 -2.86
C ILE A 254 -4.81 -16.62 -4.13
N ASN A 255 -4.62 -15.96 -5.26
CA ASN A 255 -4.36 -16.63 -6.55
C ASN A 255 -3.23 -15.96 -7.35
N LEU A 256 -2.53 -15.00 -6.75
CA LEU A 256 -1.32 -14.37 -7.26
C LEU A 256 -0.31 -14.25 -6.11
N ASN A 257 0.64 -15.18 -6.04
CA ASN A 257 1.70 -15.13 -5.04
C ASN A 257 2.82 -14.18 -5.50
N ASN A 258 3.25 -13.27 -4.62
CA ASN A 258 4.36 -12.35 -4.84
C ASN A 258 5.49 -12.64 -3.83
N PRO A 259 6.49 -13.48 -4.16
CA PRO A 259 7.56 -13.82 -3.21
C PRO A 259 8.52 -12.64 -2.98
N HIS A 260 8.60 -12.13 -1.76
CA HIS A 260 9.58 -11.15 -1.32
C HIS A 260 10.90 -11.85 -0.93
N LEU A 261 12.04 -11.60 -1.57
CA LEU A 261 12.23 -10.80 -2.79
C LEU A 261 13.28 -11.41 -3.71
N ALA A 262 13.32 -10.97 -4.98
CA ALA A 262 14.41 -11.27 -5.90
C ALA A 262 15.42 -10.12 -5.96
N LEU A 263 16.59 -10.29 -5.32
CA LEU A 263 17.62 -9.25 -5.30
C LEU A 263 18.34 -9.15 -6.64
N TYR A 264 18.35 -7.95 -7.22
CA TYR A 264 19.24 -7.62 -8.34
C TYR A 264 20.72 -7.89 -7.99
N SER A 265 21.13 -7.61 -6.75
CA SER A 265 22.49 -7.85 -6.28
C SER A 265 22.55 -8.09 -4.78
N MET A 266 23.32 -9.09 -4.34
CA MET A 266 23.64 -9.35 -2.94
C MET A 266 24.94 -8.66 -2.46
N ARG A 267 25.44 -7.66 -3.20
CA ARG A 267 26.70 -6.98 -2.84
C ARG A 267 26.55 -6.18 -1.54
N GLY A 268 27.53 -6.31 -0.65
CA GLY A 268 27.62 -5.50 0.58
C GLY A 268 26.50 -5.84 1.56
N GLU A 269 25.85 -4.79 2.10
CA GLU A 269 24.76 -4.92 3.07
C GLU A 269 23.47 -5.46 2.45
N ARG A 270 23.30 -5.42 1.12
CA ARG A 270 22.09 -5.91 0.43
C ARG A 270 21.78 -7.38 0.68
N LYS A 271 22.79 -8.21 0.99
CA LYS A 271 22.57 -9.62 1.37
C LYS A 271 21.84 -9.80 2.71
N ARG A 272 21.74 -8.73 3.50
CA ARG A 272 21.05 -8.69 4.80
C ARG A 272 19.67 -8.05 4.71
N ASP A 273 19.30 -7.56 3.53
CA ASP A 273 18.01 -6.94 3.30
C ASP A 273 16.90 -8.00 3.36
N TYR A 274 15.95 -7.79 4.29
CA TYR A 274 14.72 -8.58 4.54
C TYR A 274 14.69 -9.99 3.92
N PRO A 275 15.37 -10.98 4.55
CA PRO A 275 15.59 -12.30 3.96
C PRO A 275 14.31 -13.18 3.91
N ALA A 276 14.20 -14.09 2.95
CA ALA A 276 15.26 -14.59 2.05
C ALA A 276 15.30 -13.94 0.66
N ASN A 277 16.48 -13.93 0.03
CA ASN A 277 16.59 -13.67 -1.40
C ASN A 277 16.13 -14.90 -2.18
N LEU A 278 15.06 -14.80 -2.95
CA LEU A 278 14.48 -15.86 -3.76
C LEU A 278 14.89 -15.67 -5.22
N PHE A 279 16.19 -15.76 -5.51
CA PHE A 279 16.71 -15.56 -6.87
C PHE A 279 17.96 -16.40 -7.18
N TYR A 280 18.52 -16.28 -8.39
CA TYR A 280 19.55 -17.17 -8.95
C TYR A 280 20.83 -17.32 -8.11
N GLN A 281 21.07 -16.40 -7.17
CA GLN A 281 22.23 -16.48 -6.29
C GLN A 281 22.07 -17.55 -5.19
N GLN A 282 20.89 -18.15 -5.05
CA GLN A 282 20.65 -19.23 -4.11
C GLN A 282 21.08 -20.59 -4.68
N PRO A 283 21.74 -21.45 -3.89
CA PRO A 283 22.19 -22.76 -4.37
C PRO A 283 21.03 -23.67 -4.77
N TRP A 284 19.84 -23.42 -4.22
CA TRP A 284 18.61 -24.15 -4.49
C TRP A 284 17.69 -23.45 -5.51
N TRP A 285 18.20 -22.46 -6.25
CA TRP A 285 17.39 -21.75 -7.26
C TRP A 285 16.78 -22.68 -8.33
N PRO A 286 17.49 -23.70 -8.87
CA PRO A 286 16.92 -24.62 -9.84
C PRO A 286 15.69 -25.40 -9.34
N GLU A 287 15.56 -25.58 -8.03
CA GLU A 287 14.47 -26.29 -7.38
C GLU A 287 13.21 -25.43 -7.21
N ASN A 288 13.28 -24.11 -7.38
CA ASN A 288 12.11 -23.23 -7.21
C ASN A 288 10.92 -23.59 -8.11
N ARG A 289 11.19 -24.15 -9.30
CA ARG A 289 10.16 -24.65 -10.21
C ARG A 289 9.24 -25.72 -9.61
N LEU A 290 9.64 -26.33 -8.49
CA LEU A 290 8.85 -27.36 -7.79
C LEU A 290 7.78 -26.76 -6.87
N ILE A 291 7.88 -25.46 -6.55
CA ILE A 291 6.99 -24.77 -5.61
C ILE A 291 6.41 -23.45 -6.16
N ALA A 292 6.75 -23.11 -7.40
CA ALA A 292 6.25 -21.94 -8.12
C ALA A 292 4.91 -22.25 -8.79
#